data_AF-A0A0C2CTL7-F1
#
_entry.id   AF-A0A0C2CTL7-F1
#
_cell.length_a   1.000
_cell.length_b   1.000
_cell.length_c   1.000
_cell.angle_alpha   90.00
_cell.angle_beta   90.00
_cell.angle_gamma   90.00
#
_symmetry.space_group_name_H-M   'P 1'
#
loop_
_entity.id
_entity.type
_entity.pdbx_description
1 polymer ?
#
loop_
_entity_poly.entity_id
_entity_poly.type
_entity_poly.pdbx_seq_one_letter_code
_entity_poly.pdbx_strand_id
1 'polypeptide(L)'
;MQLSVPEDLVDHFSVEKNLLEFQNTVKDIAMTFDKEKREIKLSSFGTISLKKAVVLSEMFFRDVRLKNQLRARAEEAERMLQHGNQRSDRDSPFVDEFEVAADLMGLAIGTHGSNIQRARNVEDVDDIQVFEGGGDGQPCIIKFASGMRI
;
A
#
# COMPACT_ATOMS: atom_id res chain seq x y z
N MET A 1 -21.67 29.16 18.21
CA MET A 1 -20.84 29.59 17.05
C MET A 1 -20.97 28.54 15.96
N GLN A 2 -20.69 28.87 14.70
CA GLN A 2 -20.76 27.90 13.61
C GLN A 2 -19.53 27.99 12.71
N LEU A 3 -19.14 26.86 12.15
CA LEU A 3 -18.03 26.72 11.21
C LEU A 3 -18.57 26.17 9.90
N SER A 4 -18.29 26.84 8.79
CA SER A 4 -18.61 26.32 7.46
C SER A 4 -17.64 25.19 7.12
N VAL A 5 -18.18 24.06 6.67
CA VAL A 5 -17.42 22.88 6.29
C VAL A 5 -17.25 22.86 4.77
N PRO A 6 -16.01 22.81 4.27
CA PRO A 6 -15.75 22.63 2.85
C PRO A 6 -16.36 21.33 2.31
N GLU A 7 -16.81 21.34 1.06
CA GLU A 7 -17.52 20.23 0.43
C GLU A 7 -16.73 18.91 0.47
N ASP A 8 -15.43 18.97 0.24
CA ASP A 8 -14.52 17.81 0.26
C ASP A 8 -14.40 17.14 1.64
N LEU A 9 -14.84 17.81 2.70
CA LEU A 9 -14.78 17.31 4.08
C LEU A 9 -16.14 16.87 4.63
N VAL A 10 -17.21 17.03 3.86
CA VAL A 10 -18.58 16.70 4.30
C VAL A 10 -18.71 15.22 4.69
N ASP A 11 -18.17 14.32 3.88
CA ASP A 11 -18.26 12.88 4.17
C ASP A 11 -17.39 12.48 5.36
N HIS A 12 -16.24 13.13 5.54
CA HIS A 12 -15.41 12.92 6.72
C HIS A 12 -16.16 13.31 8.00
N PHE A 13 -16.83 14.46 8.03
CA PHE A 13 -17.56 14.91 9.23
C PHE A 13 -18.95 14.30 9.38
N SER A 14 -19.43 13.53 8.41
CA SER A 14 -20.64 12.70 8.56
C SER A 14 -20.47 11.58 9.60
N VAL A 15 -19.23 11.27 9.98
CA VAL A 15 -18.90 10.34 11.07
C VAL A 15 -18.65 11.12 12.35
N GLU A 16 -19.56 11.04 13.32
CA GLU A 16 -19.48 11.82 14.58
C GLU A 16 -18.15 11.65 15.32
N LYS A 17 -17.57 10.45 15.30
CA LYS A 17 -16.28 10.17 15.94
C LYS A 17 -15.14 11.06 15.44
N ASN A 18 -15.20 11.51 14.19
CA ASN A 18 -14.15 12.36 13.61
C ASN A 18 -14.13 13.77 14.20
N LEU A 19 -15.22 14.23 14.82
CA LEU A 19 -15.25 15.49 15.59
C LEU A 19 -14.60 15.34 16.97
N LEU A 20 -14.49 14.12 17.51
CA LEU A 20 -13.84 13.88 18.81
C LEU A 20 -12.34 14.22 18.77
N GLU A 21 -11.69 14.05 17.62
CA GLU A 21 -10.27 14.41 17.46
C GLU A 21 -10.04 15.90 17.78
N PHE A 22 -10.90 16.79 17.29
CA PHE A 22 -10.78 18.22 17.58
C PHE A 22 -11.21 18.57 19.02
N GLN A 23 -12.27 17.94 19.54
CA GLN A 23 -12.70 18.10 20.94
C GLN A 23 -11.63 17.62 21.94
N ASN A 24 -10.76 16.69 21.53
CA ASN A 24 -9.64 16.27 22.33
C ASN A 24 -8.53 17.33 22.41
N THR A 25 -8.33 18.11 21.35
CA THR A 25 -7.34 19.20 21.28
C THR A 25 -7.86 20.48 21.94
N VAL A 26 -9.11 20.84 21.69
CA VAL A 26 -9.77 22.00 22.31
C VAL A 26 -10.74 21.49 23.37
N LYS A 27 -10.35 21.57 24.64
CA LYS A 27 -11.20 21.15 25.76
C LYS A 27 -12.41 22.07 25.96
N ASP A 28 -13.41 21.55 26.66
CA ASP A 28 -14.64 22.24 27.05
C ASP A 28 -15.49 22.75 25.87
N ILE A 29 -15.44 22.08 24.73
CA ILE A 29 -16.37 22.33 23.61
C ILE A 29 -17.13 21.05 23.26
N ALA A 30 -18.32 21.24 22.73
CA ALA A 30 -19.10 20.21 22.06
C ALA A 30 -19.34 20.61 20.60
N MET A 31 -19.25 19.62 19.71
CA MET A 31 -19.39 19.81 18.26
C MET A 31 -20.44 18.87 17.69
N THR A 32 -21.26 19.37 16.78
CA THR A 32 -22.22 18.56 15.99
C THR A 32 -22.19 19.01 14.54
N PHE A 33 -22.22 18.05 13.61
CA PHE A 33 -22.22 18.34 12.17
C PHE A 33 -23.63 18.28 11.59
N ASP A 34 -24.00 19.31 10.85
CA ASP A 34 -25.25 19.45 10.12
C ASP A 34 -24.94 19.29 8.62
N LYS A 35 -25.18 18.09 8.07
CA LYS A 35 -24.83 17.74 6.69
C LYS A 35 -25.60 18.58 5.67
N GLU A 36 -26.86 18.90 5.94
CA GLU A 36 -27.70 19.69 5.04
C GLU A 36 -27.17 21.11 4.89
N LYS A 37 -26.73 21.71 6.01
CA LYS A 37 -26.17 23.07 6.01
C LYS A 37 -24.68 23.11 5.68
N ARG A 38 -23.99 21.97 5.74
CA ARG A 38 -22.52 21.84 5.71
C ARG A 38 -21.87 22.72 6.77
N GLU A 39 -22.39 22.63 7.99
CA GLU A 39 -21.92 23.45 9.11
C GLU A 39 -21.65 22.57 10.34
N ILE A 40 -20.60 22.91 11.09
CA ILE A 40 -20.39 22.39 12.43
C ILE A 40 -20.87 23.42 13.44
N LYS A 41 -21.81 23.02 14.31
CA LYS A 41 -22.27 23.83 15.44
C LYS A 41 -21.33 23.62 16.63
N LEU A 42 -20.86 24.73 17.19
CA LEU A 42 -20.00 24.78 18.37
C LEU A 42 -20.77 25.29 19.59
N SER A 43 -20.74 24.52 20.67
CA SER A 43 -21.31 24.87 21.98
C SER A 43 -20.29 24.69 23.10
N SER A 44 -20.32 25.56 24.11
CA SER A 44 -19.45 25.54 25.29
C SER A 44 -20.02 26.45 26.37
N PHE A 45 -19.68 26.19 27.64
CA PHE A 45 -19.93 27.13 28.74
C PHE A 45 -18.88 28.25 28.82
N GLY A 46 -17.75 28.12 28.10
CA GLY A 46 -16.65 29.07 28.08
C GLY A 46 -16.51 29.80 26.74
N THR A 47 -16.60 31.14 26.76
CA THR A 47 -16.41 31.96 25.55
C THR A 47 -14.99 31.87 24.99
N ILE A 48 -13.99 31.68 25.84
CA ILE A 48 -12.58 31.50 25.45
C ILE A 48 -12.40 30.20 24.65
N SER A 49 -13.03 29.11 25.08
CA SER A 49 -12.95 27.81 24.40
C SER A 49 -13.56 27.87 23.00
N LEU A 50 -14.69 28.59 22.83
CA LEU A 50 -15.28 28.83 21.51
C LEU A 50 -14.36 29.65 20.59
N LYS A 51 -13.74 30.72 21.10
CA LYS A 51 -12.79 31.51 20.31
C LYS A 51 -11.57 30.69 19.87
N LYS A 52 -11.01 29.89 20.79
CA LYS A 52 -9.92 28.95 20.48
C LYS A 52 -10.33 27.94 19.40
N ALA A 53 -11.53 27.36 19.52
CA ALA A 53 -12.07 26.42 18.55
C ALA A 53 -12.16 27.05 17.15
N VAL A 54 -12.63 28.28 17.04
CA VAL A 54 -12.70 28.97 15.73
C VAL A 54 -11.32 29.19 15.14
N VAL A 55 -10.37 29.72 15.92
CA VAL A 55 -8.99 29.99 15.45
C VAL A 55 -8.30 28.70 14.97
N LEU A 56 -8.52 27.58 15.66
CA LEU A 56 -7.87 26.31 15.34
C LEU A 56 -8.60 25.50 14.26
N SER A 57 -9.86 25.83 13.96
CA SER A 57 -10.69 25.05 13.02
C SER A 57 -10.11 24.97 11.62
N GLU A 58 -9.54 26.06 11.11
CA GLU A 58 -8.93 26.08 9.78
C GLU A 58 -7.72 25.15 9.69
N MET A 59 -6.89 25.12 10.75
CA MET A 59 -5.74 24.22 10.82
C MET A 59 -6.23 22.76 10.84
N PHE A 60 -7.22 22.47 11.66
CA PHE A 60 -7.81 21.13 11.73
C PHE A 60 -8.37 20.66 10.38
N PHE A 61 -9.06 21.51 9.63
CA PHE A 61 -9.53 21.15 8.29
C PHE A 61 -8.39 20.87 7.31
N ARG A 62 -7.30 21.63 7.37
CA ARG A 62 -6.10 21.34 6.57
C ARG A 62 -5.47 20.00 6.95
N ASP A 63 -5.38 19.70 8.24
CA ASP A 63 -4.80 18.45 8.74
C ASP A 63 -5.64 17.25 8.33
N VAL A 64 -6.97 17.36 8.39
CA VAL A 64 -7.90 16.32 7.89
C VAL A 64 -7.71 16.07 6.41
N ARG A 65 -7.57 17.13 5.59
CA ARG A 65 -7.30 16.97 4.14
C ARG A 65 -6.01 16.22 3.89
N LEU A 66 -4.94 16.62 4.59
CA LEU A 66 -3.64 15.97 4.46
C LEU A 66 -3.72 14.49 4.85
N LYS A 67 -4.36 14.18 5.98
CA LYS A 67 -4.58 12.80 6.45
C LYS A 67 -5.37 11.97 5.42
N ASN A 68 -6.43 12.52 4.85
CA ASN A 68 -7.23 11.84 3.82
C ASN A 68 -6.41 11.57 2.54
N GLN A 69 -5.60 12.54 2.11
CA GLN A 69 -4.72 12.36 0.94
C GLN A 69 -3.65 11.28 1.18
N LEU A 70 -3.03 11.27 2.36
CA LEU A 70 -2.04 10.25 2.73
C LEU A 70 -2.67 8.86 2.80
N ARG A 71 -3.87 8.75 3.39
CA ARG A 71 -4.62 7.51 3.44
C ARG A 71 -4.97 7.00 2.05
N ALA A 72 -5.47 7.86 1.16
CA ALA A 72 -5.79 7.48 -0.22
C ALA A 72 -4.56 6.94 -0.96
N ARG A 73 -3.39 7.58 -0.78
CA ARG A 73 -2.11 7.09 -1.34
C ARG A 73 -1.70 5.75 -0.76
N ALA A 74 -1.87 5.54 0.55
CA ALA A 74 -1.57 4.26 1.19
C ALA A 74 -2.47 3.15 0.67
N GLU A 75 -3.78 3.39 0.57
CA GLU A 75 -4.75 2.43 0.03
C GLU A 75 -4.46 2.08 -1.45
N GLU A 76 -4.03 3.06 -2.25
CA GLU A 76 -3.61 2.82 -3.64
C GLU A 76 -2.33 1.99 -3.73
N ALA A 77 -1.32 2.28 -2.90
CA ALA A 77 -0.09 1.50 -2.84
C ALA A 77 -0.37 0.06 -2.41
N GLU A 78 -1.24 -0.16 -1.42
CA GLU A 78 -1.68 -1.50 -1.00
C GLU A 78 -2.37 -2.25 -2.14
N ARG A 79 -3.24 -1.60 -2.90
CA ARG A 79 -3.85 -2.20 -4.09
C ARG A 79 -2.79 -2.59 -5.12
N MET A 80 -1.83 -1.71 -5.41
CA MET A 80 -0.74 -2.03 -6.35
C MET A 80 0.08 -3.23 -5.90
N LEU A 81 0.36 -3.38 -4.60
CA LEU A 81 1.04 -4.55 -4.05
C LEU A 81 0.22 -5.83 -4.21
N GLN A 82 -1.10 -5.79 -3.93
CA GLN A 82 -1.99 -6.95 -4.13
C GLN A 82 -2.07 -7.37 -5.60
N HIS A 83 -2.16 -6.39 -6.51
CA HIS A 83 -2.17 -6.65 -7.95
C HIS A 83 -0.81 -7.12 -8.48
N GLY A 84 0.30 -6.60 -7.93
CA GLY A 84 1.66 -7.04 -8.26
C GLY A 84 1.90 -8.50 -7.89
N ASN A 85 1.52 -8.89 -6.68
CA ASN A 85 1.64 -10.28 -6.21
C ASN A 85 0.73 -11.24 -7.00
N GLN A 86 -0.48 -10.82 -7.37
CA GLN A 86 -1.36 -11.66 -8.20
C GLN A 86 -0.83 -11.87 -9.63
N ARG A 87 -0.14 -10.89 -10.21
CA ARG A 87 0.48 -11.03 -11.54
C ARG A 87 1.74 -11.89 -11.50
N SER A 88 2.56 -11.77 -10.46
CA SER A 88 3.75 -12.62 -10.32
C SER A 88 3.40 -14.10 -10.13
N ASP A 89 2.32 -14.42 -9.41
CA ASP A 89 1.89 -15.82 -9.20
C ASP A 89 0.98 -16.39 -10.30
N ARG A 90 0.19 -15.57 -11.04
CA ARG A 90 -0.72 -16.07 -12.08
C ARG A 90 -0.16 -16.06 -13.50
N ASP A 91 0.76 -15.15 -13.81
CA ASP A 91 1.30 -15.01 -15.18
C ASP A 91 2.75 -15.51 -15.30
N SER A 92 3.40 -15.90 -14.19
CA SER A 92 4.68 -16.62 -14.23
C SER A 92 4.40 -18.12 -14.28
N PRO A 93 4.70 -18.83 -15.38
CA PRO A 93 4.68 -20.29 -15.35
C PRO A 93 5.79 -20.86 -14.43
N PHE A 94 6.76 -20.02 -14.03
CA PHE A 94 7.84 -20.38 -13.14
C PHE A 94 7.39 -20.33 -11.69
N VAL A 95 7.44 -21.49 -11.03
CA VAL A 95 7.03 -21.69 -9.64
C VAL A 95 8.21 -21.85 -8.69
N ASP A 96 9.39 -22.19 -9.22
CA ASP A 96 10.63 -22.30 -8.43
C ASP A 96 11.74 -21.42 -9.01
N GLU A 97 12.43 -20.68 -8.14
CA GLU A 97 13.54 -19.80 -8.48
C GLU A 97 14.74 -20.07 -7.57
N PHE A 98 15.92 -20.26 -8.18
CA PHE A 98 17.15 -20.56 -7.48
C PHE A 98 18.25 -19.57 -7.88
N GLU A 99 18.86 -18.94 -6.88
CA GLU A 99 20.09 -18.18 -7.05
C GLU A 99 21.29 -19.13 -6.98
N VAL A 100 22.11 -19.13 -8.02
CA VAL A 100 23.33 -19.93 -8.11
C VAL A 100 24.52 -18.99 -8.06
N ALA A 101 25.38 -19.19 -7.07
CA ALA A 101 26.62 -18.44 -6.95
C ALA A 101 27.48 -18.59 -8.22
N ALA A 102 28.21 -17.53 -8.59
CA ALA A 102 28.95 -17.47 -9.85
C ALA A 102 29.97 -18.61 -10.00
N ASP A 103 30.61 -19.02 -8.91
CA ASP A 103 31.56 -20.13 -8.84
C ASP A 103 30.90 -21.52 -8.96
N LEU A 104 29.60 -21.62 -8.69
CA LEU A 104 28.80 -22.84 -8.81
C LEU A 104 28.01 -22.95 -10.12
N MET A 105 27.94 -21.86 -10.90
CA MET A 105 27.18 -21.81 -12.16
C MET A 105 27.61 -22.90 -13.14
N GLY A 106 28.91 -23.17 -13.26
CA GLY A 106 29.42 -24.23 -14.14
C GLY A 106 28.98 -25.63 -13.71
N LEU A 107 28.76 -25.85 -12.41
CA LEU A 107 28.24 -27.11 -11.87
C LEU A 107 26.72 -27.20 -12.09
N ALA A 108 25.99 -26.11 -11.87
CA ALA A 108 24.54 -26.07 -12.06
C ALA A 108 24.15 -26.20 -13.54
N ILE A 109 24.85 -25.51 -14.44
CA ILE A 109 24.59 -25.54 -15.88
C ILE A 109 25.15 -26.81 -16.53
N GLY A 110 26.29 -27.28 -16.04
CA GLY A 110 27.04 -28.39 -16.62
C GLY A 110 27.83 -27.97 -17.86
N THR A 111 28.79 -28.80 -18.25
CA THR A 111 29.58 -28.57 -19.47
C THR A 111 28.65 -28.51 -20.68
N HIS A 112 28.73 -27.44 -21.46
CA HIS A 112 27.85 -27.15 -22.61
C HIS A 112 26.33 -27.14 -22.28
N GLY A 113 25.94 -26.89 -21.03
CA GLY A 113 24.51 -26.87 -20.64
C GLY A 113 23.89 -28.25 -20.40
N SER A 114 24.70 -29.30 -20.28
CA SER A 114 24.23 -30.68 -20.13
C SER A 114 23.34 -30.91 -18.91
N ASN A 115 23.56 -30.20 -17.79
CA ASN A 115 22.73 -30.36 -16.59
C ASN A 115 21.37 -29.67 -16.77
N ILE A 116 21.31 -28.48 -17.37
CA ILE A 116 20.02 -27.82 -17.70
C ILE A 116 19.22 -28.66 -18.71
N GLN A 117 19.89 -29.21 -19.73
CA GLN A 117 19.22 -30.09 -20.69
C GLN A 117 18.65 -31.35 -20.06
N ARG A 118 19.38 -31.96 -19.11
CA ARG A 118 18.85 -33.10 -18.34
C ARG A 118 17.68 -32.69 -17.46
N ALA A 119 17.78 -31.54 -16.79
CA ALA A 119 16.72 -31.01 -15.94
C ALA A 119 15.42 -30.75 -16.71
N ARG A 120 15.50 -30.28 -17.97
CA ARG A 120 14.32 -30.13 -18.86
C ARG A 120 13.63 -31.44 -19.22
N ASN A 121 14.29 -32.58 -19.02
CA ASN A 121 13.70 -33.90 -19.25
C ASN A 121 13.20 -34.56 -17.97
N VAL A 122 13.29 -33.87 -16.82
CA VAL A 122 12.74 -34.36 -15.55
C VAL A 122 11.22 -34.23 -15.61
N GLU A 123 10.52 -35.23 -15.08
CA GLU A 123 9.07 -35.20 -14.93
C GLU A 123 8.64 -33.98 -14.12
N ASP A 124 7.57 -33.32 -14.53
CA ASP A 124 7.03 -32.08 -13.92
C ASP A 124 7.87 -30.80 -14.15
N VAL A 125 8.87 -30.82 -15.03
CA VAL A 125 9.55 -29.62 -15.52
C VAL A 125 9.07 -29.28 -16.94
N ASP A 126 8.35 -28.17 -17.07
CA ASP A 126 7.81 -27.68 -18.35
C ASP A 126 8.79 -26.74 -19.07
N ASP A 127 9.46 -25.87 -18.32
CA ASP A 127 10.46 -24.94 -18.87
C ASP A 127 11.54 -24.59 -17.83
N ILE A 128 12.73 -24.22 -18.31
CA ILE A 128 13.81 -23.69 -17.48
C ILE A 128 14.41 -22.46 -18.16
N GLN A 129 14.39 -21.34 -17.45
CA GLN A 129 15.05 -20.09 -17.85
C GLN A 129 16.25 -19.79 -16.96
N VAL A 130 17.35 -19.39 -17.59
CA VAL A 130 18.60 -19.01 -16.91
C VAL A 130 18.84 -17.53 -17.17
N PHE A 131 18.94 -16.74 -16.11
CA PHE A 131 19.24 -15.32 -16.15
C PHE A 131 20.66 -15.10 -15.61
N GLU A 132 21.57 -14.78 -16.51
CA GLU A 132 22.97 -14.50 -16.14
C GLU A 132 23.08 -13.06 -15.61
N GLY A 133 23.78 -12.88 -14.49
CA GLY A 133 24.15 -11.55 -14.01
C GLY A 133 25.09 -10.86 -15.02
N GLY A 134 24.92 -9.56 -15.23
CA GLY A 134 25.57 -8.79 -16.30
C GLY A 134 27.09 -8.59 -16.20
N GLY A 135 27.83 -9.40 -15.42
CA GLY A 135 29.29 -9.28 -15.30
C GLY A 135 29.98 -10.43 -14.54
N ASP A 136 31.32 -10.44 -14.60
CA ASP A 136 32.19 -11.42 -13.94
C ASP A 136 31.94 -11.47 -12.43
N GLY A 137 31.59 -12.66 -11.91
CA GLY A 137 31.38 -12.90 -10.49
C GLY A 137 29.96 -12.64 -9.98
N GLN A 138 29.00 -12.31 -10.86
CA GLN A 138 27.60 -12.21 -10.44
C GLN A 138 26.91 -13.57 -10.41
N PRO A 139 26.06 -13.84 -9.39
CA PRO A 139 25.24 -15.04 -9.36
C PRO A 139 24.25 -15.05 -10.53
N CYS A 140 23.84 -16.24 -10.97
CA CYS A 140 22.78 -16.40 -11.95
C CYS A 140 21.49 -16.88 -11.28
N ILE A 141 20.36 -16.53 -11.87
CA ILE A 141 19.04 -16.95 -11.41
C ILE A 141 18.53 -18.02 -12.38
N ILE A 142 18.17 -19.19 -11.86
CA ILE A 142 17.55 -20.27 -12.63
C ILE A 142 16.09 -20.37 -12.19
N LYS A 143 15.17 -20.19 -13.14
CA LYS A 143 13.73 -20.33 -12.92
C LYS A 143 13.21 -21.61 -13.56
N PHE A 144 12.40 -22.37 -12.83
CA PHE A 144 11.76 -23.60 -13.29
C PHE A 144 10.25 -23.42 -13.35
N ALA A 145 9.68 -23.72 -14.51
CA ALA A 145 8.24 -23.83 -14.70
C ALA A 145 7.83 -25.27 -14.48
N SER A 146 6.83 -25.48 -13.63
CA SER A 146 6.26 -26.79 -13.39
C SER A 146 4.86 -26.85 -13.97
N GLY A 147 4.62 -27.87 -14.77
CA GLY A 147 3.30 -28.18 -15.29
C GLY A 147 2.44 -28.74 -14.18
N MET A 148 1.72 -27.86 -13.47
CA MET A 148 0.66 -28.31 -12.58
C MET A 148 -0.44 -28.97 -13.42
N ARG A 149 -0.34 -30.28 -13.66
CA ARG A 149 -1.45 -31.07 -14.21
C ARG A 149 -2.56 -31.10 -13.16
N ILE A 150 -3.53 -30.21 -13.34
CA ILE A 150 -4.82 -30.26 -12.64
C ILE A 150 -5.62 -31.45 -13.17
#